data_AF-A0A0L6J0L3-F1
#
_entry.id   AF-A0A0L6J0L3-F1
#
_cell.length_a   1.000
_cell.length_b   1.000
_cell.length_c   1.000
_cell.angle_alpha   90.00
_cell.angle_beta   90.00
_cell.angle_gamma   90.00
#
_symmetry.space_group_name_H-M   'P 1'
#
loop_
_entity.id
_entity.type
_entity.pdbx_description
1 polymer ?
#
loop_
_entity_poly.entity_id
_entity_poly.type
_entity_poly.pdbx_seq_one_letter_code
_entity_poly.pdbx_strand_id
1 'polypeptide(L)'
;MQETGTDRGKAVTRGYEHIIGKPLPLAPVPDLAAVRAALLFEFPYARGTVDRLLADLVGRTQATLRPTLLVGPPGAGKSRLGARLAHHLGLVLWRVDATRDSGASLGGLDRRWATSEPAHAVMAVARAGCANPLILLDELEKSATRTDNGRLWDALLPMLEAETARTYQDPAFQVEVDLSHVSWLATSNSVEGLPGPLLDRLRVLEMPAPSAVHLEALLEPILARIAADRGLDPAFLPVLDGDAVSLIRRGWRGGSIRRLTRLVEALVTARETLETRQ
;
A
#
# COMPACT_ATOMS: atom_id res chain seq x y z
N MET A 1 22.24 37.01 -3.12
CA MET A 1 23.19 36.04 -3.70
C MET A 1 22.35 35.06 -4.52
N GLN A 2 22.37 35.15 -5.86
CA GLN A 2 21.59 34.26 -6.72
C GLN A 2 22.37 32.96 -6.89
N GLU A 3 21.85 31.86 -6.34
CA GLU A 3 22.39 30.52 -6.59
C GLU A 3 22.28 30.18 -8.07
N THR A 4 23.39 29.72 -8.66
CA THR A 4 23.45 29.36 -10.07
C THR A 4 22.72 28.04 -10.33
N GLY A 5 22.24 27.80 -11.57
CA GLY A 5 21.56 26.55 -11.94
C GLY A 5 22.41 25.28 -11.73
N THR A 6 23.73 25.41 -11.64
CA THR A 6 24.68 24.33 -11.35
C THR A 6 24.69 23.95 -9.87
N ASP A 7 24.56 24.93 -8.96
CA ASP A 7 24.53 24.71 -7.51
C ASP A 7 23.22 24.02 -7.09
N ARG A 8 22.09 24.39 -7.71
CA ARG A 8 20.80 23.72 -7.49
C ARG A 8 20.77 22.27 -8.00
N GLY A 9 21.46 21.96 -9.10
CA GLY A 9 21.59 20.57 -9.59
C GLY A 9 22.37 19.67 -8.63
N LYS A 10 23.46 20.19 -8.04
CA LYS A 10 24.21 19.49 -6.99
C LYS A 10 23.41 19.32 -5.70
N ALA A 11 22.49 20.25 -5.39
CA ALA A 11 21.64 20.15 -4.22
C ALA A 11 20.58 19.04 -4.34
N VAL A 12 19.92 18.90 -5.51
CA VAL A 12 18.85 17.91 -5.72
C VAL A 12 19.39 16.47 -5.80
N THR A 13 20.60 16.30 -6.33
CA THR A 13 21.26 14.97 -6.43
C THR A 13 21.83 14.47 -5.10
N ARG A 14 21.93 15.35 -4.10
CA ARG A 14 22.45 15.01 -2.76
C ARG A 14 21.51 14.06 -2.04
N GLY A 15 22.02 12.91 -1.61
CA GLY A 15 21.23 11.83 -0.99
C GLY A 15 20.73 10.77 -1.98
N TYR A 16 21.02 10.92 -3.27
CA TYR A 16 20.64 9.97 -4.34
C TYR A 16 21.86 9.39 -5.07
N GLU A 17 23.08 9.70 -4.65
CA GLU A 17 24.32 9.29 -5.32
C GLU A 17 24.52 7.76 -5.36
N HIS A 18 23.85 7.02 -4.47
CA HIS A 18 23.88 5.56 -4.46
C HIS A 18 23.02 4.91 -5.55
N ILE A 19 22.07 5.65 -6.16
CA ILE A 19 21.21 5.14 -7.23
C ILE A 19 21.55 5.71 -8.62
N ILE A 20 22.17 6.88 -8.70
CA ILE A 20 22.46 7.54 -9.98
C ILE A 20 23.54 6.77 -10.76
N GLY A 21 23.22 6.40 -12.01
CA GLY A 21 24.15 5.74 -12.95
C GLY A 21 24.55 4.31 -12.55
N LYS A 22 23.84 3.70 -11.60
CA LYS A 22 24.14 2.37 -11.06
C LYS A 22 22.99 1.41 -11.32
N PRO A 23 23.26 0.17 -11.76
CA PRO A 23 22.23 -0.85 -11.82
C PRO A 23 21.79 -1.19 -10.39
N LEU A 24 20.49 -1.12 -10.15
CA LEU A 24 19.90 -1.47 -8.88
C LEU A 24 19.40 -2.91 -8.90
N PRO A 25 19.52 -3.64 -7.77
CA PRO A 25 18.96 -4.97 -7.68
C PRO A 25 17.43 -4.91 -7.77
N LEU A 26 16.85 -6.04 -8.14
CA LEU A 26 15.42 -6.30 -8.03
C LEU A 26 15.20 -7.30 -6.91
N ALA A 27 14.20 -7.05 -6.07
CA ALA A 27 13.78 -7.98 -5.03
C ALA A 27 13.19 -9.24 -5.69
N PRO A 28 13.70 -10.43 -5.34
CA PRO A 28 13.25 -11.68 -5.95
C PRO A 28 11.85 -12.05 -5.46
N VAL A 29 11.18 -12.94 -6.21
CA VAL A 29 9.94 -13.56 -5.75
C VAL A 29 10.23 -14.50 -4.57
N PRO A 30 9.62 -14.30 -3.39
CA PRO A 30 9.79 -15.21 -2.25
C PRO A 30 8.91 -16.47 -2.41
N ASP A 31 8.85 -17.31 -1.38
CA ASP A 31 7.91 -18.44 -1.35
C ASP A 31 6.45 -17.95 -1.39
N LEU A 32 5.85 -18.00 -2.58
CA LEU A 32 4.47 -17.57 -2.80
C LEU A 32 3.45 -18.41 -2.01
N ALA A 33 3.76 -19.66 -1.67
CA ALA A 33 2.86 -20.48 -0.86
C ALA A 33 2.82 -19.96 0.58
N ALA A 34 3.98 -19.62 1.15
CA ALA A 34 4.08 -18.99 2.47
C ALA A 34 3.42 -17.60 2.49
N VAL A 35 3.69 -16.75 1.48
CA VAL A 35 3.07 -15.43 1.34
C VAL A 35 1.54 -15.56 1.27
N ARG A 36 1.05 -16.50 0.45
CA ARG A 36 -0.39 -16.75 0.34
C ARG A 36 -0.99 -17.20 1.66
N ALA A 37 -0.36 -18.14 2.37
CA ALA A 37 -0.85 -18.63 3.65
C ALA A 37 -0.95 -17.48 4.68
N ALA A 38 0.09 -16.65 4.79
CA ALA A 38 0.10 -15.51 5.70
C ALA A 38 -0.97 -14.46 5.35
N LEU A 39 -1.16 -14.17 4.07
CA LEU A 39 -2.21 -13.26 3.62
C LEU A 39 -3.61 -13.83 3.87
N LEU A 40 -3.85 -15.12 3.64
CA LEU A 40 -5.15 -15.74 3.88
C LEU A 40 -5.47 -15.91 5.36
N PHE A 41 -4.45 -16.06 6.21
CA PHE A 41 -4.62 -15.96 7.66
C PHE A 41 -5.14 -14.57 8.04
N GLU A 42 -4.54 -13.50 7.52
CA GLU A 42 -4.94 -12.14 7.86
C GLU A 42 -6.23 -11.65 7.14
N PHE A 43 -6.53 -12.19 5.97
CA PHE A 43 -7.61 -11.77 5.08
C PHE A 43 -8.42 -12.96 4.53
N PRO A 44 -9.03 -13.79 5.38
CA PRO A 44 -9.67 -15.05 4.97
C PRO A 44 -10.81 -14.87 3.96
N TYR A 45 -11.46 -13.71 4.00
CA TYR A 45 -12.57 -13.33 3.11
C TYR A 45 -12.11 -12.84 1.73
N ALA A 46 -10.82 -12.56 1.53
CA ALA A 46 -10.28 -11.95 0.32
C ALA A 46 -9.48 -12.94 -0.56
N ARG A 47 -9.77 -14.25 -0.45
CA ARG A 47 -9.02 -15.30 -1.16
C ARG A 47 -8.88 -15.05 -2.65
N GLY A 48 -9.98 -14.72 -3.33
CA GLY A 48 -9.94 -14.46 -4.77
C GLY A 48 -9.04 -13.27 -5.14
N THR A 49 -9.05 -12.20 -4.34
CA THR A 49 -8.19 -11.03 -4.53
C THR A 49 -6.72 -11.38 -4.31
N VAL A 50 -6.40 -12.10 -3.23
CA VAL A 50 -5.03 -12.55 -2.91
C VAL A 50 -4.49 -13.45 -4.02
N ASP A 51 -5.27 -14.44 -4.45
CA ASP A 51 -4.85 -15.40 -5.47
C ASP A 51 -4.57 -14.69 -6.80
N ARG A 52 -5.41 -13.72 -7.20
CA ARG A 52 -5.18 -12.92 -8.42
C ARG A 52 -3.98 -11.97 -8.32
N LEU A 53 -3.68 -11.43 -7.13
CA LEU A 53 -2.49 -10.60 -6.92
C LEU A 53 -1.21 -11.42 -7.07
N LEU A 54 -1.18 -12.63 -6.49
CA LEU A 54 0.00 -13.50 -6.51
C LEU A 54 0.16 -14.27 -7.83
N ALA A 55 -0.91 -14.50 -8.58
CA ALA A 55 -0.87 -15.21 -9.86
C ALA A 55 0.13 -14.61 -10.85
N ASP A 56 0.29 -13.29 -10.87
CA ASP A 56 1.24 -12.61 -11.78
C ASP A 56 2.70 -12.90 -11.44
N LEU A 57 2.99 -13.35 -10.23
CA LEU A 57 4.35 -13.63 -9.76
C LEU A 57 4.75 -15.10 -9.99
N VAL A 58 3.80 -15.97 -10.32
CA VAL A 58 4.08 -17.40 -10.57
C VAL A 58 5.02 -17.55 -11.76
N GLY A 59 6.15 -18.22 -11.54
CA GLY A 59 7.18 -18.43 -12.57
C GLY A 59 8.06 -17.20 -12.85
N ARG A 60 7.86 -16.08 -12.13
CA ARG A 60 8.76 -14.92 -12.22
C ARG A 60 9.92 -15.05 -11.24
N THR A 61 11.05 -14.47 -11.62
CA THR A 61 12.23 -14.35 -10.75
C THR A 61 12.18 -13.11 -9.87
N GLN A 62 11.54 -12.03 -10.35
CA GLN A 62 11.48 -10.73 -9.67
C GLN A 62 10.05 -10.37 -9.26
N ALA A 63 9.89 -9.84 -8.05
CA ALA A 63 8.61 -9.47 -7.48
C ALA A 63 8.17 -8.09 -8.00
N THR A 64 7.66 -8.06 -9.24
CA THR A 64 7.01 -6.88 -9.83
C THR A 64 5.55 -7.18 -10.10
N LEU A 65 4.67 -6.43 -9.44
CA LEU A 65 3.22 -6.56 -9.58
C LEU A 65 2.71 -5.77 -10.78
N ARG A 66 1.70 -6.32 -11.46
CA ARG A 66 0.93 -5.55 -12.43
C ARG A 66 0.20 -4.41 -11.72
N PRO A 67 0.18 -3.18 -12.29
CA PRO A 67 -0.61 -2.09 -11.78
C PRO A 67 -2.06 -2.52 -11.49
N THR A 68 -2.47 -2.38 -10.23
CA THR A 68 -3.74 -2.95 -9.75
C THR A 68 -4.50 -1.93 -8.93
N LEU A 69 -5.82 -1.85 -9.13
CA LEU A 69 -6.75 -1.08 -8.31
C LEU A 69 -7.61 -2.04 -7.48
N LEU A 70 -7.50 -1.95 -6.15
CA LEU A 70 -8.39 -2.65 -5.22
C LEU A 70 -9.64 -1.81 -4.98
N VAL A 71 -10.81 -2.33 -5.33
CA VAL A 71 -12.11 -1.65 -5.16
C VAL A 71 -12.98 -2.40 -4.18
N GLY A 72 -13.60 -1.70 -3.24
CA GLY A 72 -14.51 -2.35 -2.29
C GLY A 72 -14.97 -1.40 -1.18
N PRO A 73 -15.86 -1.83 -0.28
CA PRO A 73 -16.45 -0.92 0.70
C PRO A 73 -15.40 -0.37 1.69
N PRO A 74 -15.70 0.77 2.34
CA PRO A 74 -14.85 1.33 3.37
C PRO A 74 -14.70 0.34 4.53
N GLY A 75 -13.46 0.18 5.02
CA GLY A 75 -13.15 -0.76 6.10
C GLY A 75 -13.02 -2.23 5.69
N ALA A 76 -13.08 -2.55 4.39
CA ALA A 76 -12.81 -3.90 3.87
C ALA A 76 -11.33 -4.33 3.98
N GLY A 77 -10.42 -3.42 4.35
CA GLY A 77 -9.01 -3.74 4.57
C GLY A 77 -8.07 -3.54 3.37
N LYS A 78 -8.49 -2.84 2.30
CA LYS A 78 -7.71 -2.61 1.06
C LYS A 78 -6.28 -2.13 1.30
N SER A 79 -6.13 -1.00 1.98
CA SER A 79 -4.81 -0.42 2.27
C SER A 79 -3.95 -1.33 3.15
N ARG A 80 -4.60 -2.05 4.08
CA ARG A 80 -3.92 -3.03 4.93
C ARG A 80 -3.44 -4.22 4.10
N LEU A 81 -4.26 -4.74 3.19
CA LEU A 81 -3.87 -5.82 2.28
C LEU A 81 -2.66 -5.41 1.44
N GLY A 82 -2.66 -4.19 0.88
CA GLY A 82 -1.51 -3.68 0.13
C GLY A 82 -0.22 -3.59 0.95
N ALA A 83 -0.32 -3.09 2.18
CA ALA A 83 0.83 -3.00 3.07
C ALA A 83 1.36 -4.38 3.48
N ARG A 84 0.46 -5.33 3.77
CA ARG A 84 0.84 -6.71 4.14
C ARG A 84 1.36 -7.51 2.95
N LEU A 85 0.84 -7.26 1.75
CA LEU A 85 1.37 -7.82 0.51
C LEU A 85 2.82 -7.38 0.30
N ALA A 86 3.11 -6.08 0.40
CA ALA A 86 4.49 -5.57 0.29
C ALA A 86 5.41 -6.21 1.32
N HIS A 87 4.98 -6.26 2.59
CA HIS A 87 5.74 -6.87 3.68
C HIS A 87 6.07 -8.35 3.41
N HIS A 88 5.07 -9.16 3.07
CA HIS A 88 5.27 -10.60 2.83
C HIS A 88 6.04 -10.86 1.53
N LEU A 89 5.95 -9.97 0.53
CA LEU A 89 6.78 -10.04 -0.67
C LEU A 89 8.22 -9.54 -0.45
N GLY A 90 8.55 -8.97 0.72
CA GLY A 90 9.85 -8.36 0.98
C GLY A 90 10.09 -7.06 0.20
N LEU A 91 9.02 -6.39 -0.25
CA LEU A 91 9.10 -5.13 -0.99
C LEU A 91 9.04 -3.94 -0.04
N VAL A 92 9.86 -2.94 -0.31
CA VAL A 92 9.77 -1.65 0.41
C VAL A 92 8.49 -0.95 -0.01
N LEU A 93 7.65 -0.65 0.97
CA LEU A 93 6.38 0.02 0.80
C LEU A 93 6.56 1.55 0.84
N TRP A 94 6.16 2.22 -0.23
CA TRP A 94 6.01 3.67 -0.29
C TRP A 94 4.52 4.03 -0.33
N ARG A 95 4.00 4.68 0.71
CA ARG A 95 2.57 5.01 0.78
C ARG A 95 2.34 6.45 0.37
N VAL A 96 1.34 6.67 -0.47
CA VAL A 96 0.87 7.99 -0.89
C VAL A 96 -0.61 8.09 -0.60
N ASP A 97 -1.00 9.15 0.11
CA ASP A 97 -2.41 9.46 0.35
C ASP A 97 -2.90 10.38 -0.78
N ALA A 98 -3.71 9.83 -1.69
CA ALA A 98 -4.19 10.57 -2.86
C ALA A 98 -5.09 11.75 -2.49
N THR A 99 -5.60 11.82 -1.25
CA THR A 99 -6.38 12.98 -0.79
C THR A 99 -5.51 14.22 -0.55
N ARG A 100 -4.24 14.02 -0.23
CA ARG A 100 -3.30 15.08 0.14
C ARG A 100 -2.36 15.45 -1.00
N ASP A 101 -2.09 14.49 -1.87
CA ASP A 101 -1.15 14.65 -2.98
C ASP A 101 -1.82 15.39 -4.16
N SER A 102 -1.22 16.49 -4.60
CA SER A 102 -1.73 17.29 -5.72
C SER A 102 -1.32 16.75 -7.10
N GLY A 103 -0.68 15.58 -7.17
CA GLY A 103 -0.10 15.03 -8.41
C GLY A 103 1.28 15.59 -8.73
N ALA A 104 1.53 16.86 -8.41
CA ALA A 104 2.84 17.49 -8.56
C ALA A 104 3.90 16.89 -7.62
N SER A 105 3.52 16.43 -6.42
CA SER A 105 4.44 15.68 -5.54
C SER A 105 4.65 14.25 -6.04
N LEU A 106 3.59 13.57 -6.51
CA LEU A 106 3.72 12.23 -7.08
C LEU A 106 4.67 12.19 -8.30
N GLY A 107 4.49 13.12 -9.24
CA GLY A 107 5.27 13.23 -10.48
C GLY A 107 6.60 13.99 -10.34
N GLY A 108 6.90 14.53 -9.17
CA GLY A 108 8.09 15.34 -8.92
C GLY A 108 7.93 16.81 -9.30
N LEU A 109 8.69 17.65 -8.60
CA LEU A 109 8.69 19.10 -8.74
C LEU A 109 9.93 19.56 -9.51
N ASP A 110 9.70 20.31 -10.58
CA ASP A 110 10.76 20.81 -11.46
C ASP A 110 11.89 21.51 -10.69
N ARG A 111 13.13 21.28 -11.13
CA ARG A 111 14.35 21.83 -10.53
C ARG A 111 14.38 23.36 -10.37
N ARG A 112 13.54 24.09 -11.10
CA ARG A 112 13.40 25.55 -11.00
C ARG A 112 12.71 25.99 -9.71
N TRP A 113 11.92 25.13 -9.08
CA TRP A 113 11.25 25.41 -7.81
C TRP A 113 12.21 25.35 -6.62
N ALA A 114 12.00 26.22 -5.63
CA ALA A 114 12.80 26.22 -4.40
C ALA A 114 12.67 24.92 -3.60
N THR A 115 11.56 24.19 -3.79
CA THR A 115 11.23 22.91 -3.16
C THR A 115 11.26 21.76 -4.16
N SER A 116 12.19 21.76 -5.11
CA SER A 116 12.31 20.68 -6.10
C SER A 116 12.52 19.33 -5.40
N GLU A 117 11.78 18.33 -5.85
CA GLU A 117 11.75 17.00 -5.27
C GLU A 117 11.53 15.98 -6.40
N PRO A 118 12.31 14.89 -6.49
CA PRO A 118 12.09 13.84 -7.49
C PRO A 118 10.71 13.20 -7.34
N ALA A 119 10.24 12.52 -8.39
CA ALA A 119 9.01 11.76 -8.33
C ALA A 119 9.03 10.75 -7.16
N HIS A 120 7.88 10.53 -6.53
CA HIS A 120 7.73 9.59 -5.41
C HIS A 120 8.30 8.19 -5.72
N ALA A 121 8.20 7.74 -6.97
CA ALA A 121 8.77 6.46 -7.39
C ALA A 121 10.30 6.45 -7.31
N VAL A 122 10.97 7.54 -7.69
CA VAL A 122 12.42 7.71 -7.55
C VAL A 122 12.82 7.74 -6.09
N MET A 123 12.08 8.46 -5.25
CA MET A 123 12.30 8.48 -3.80
C MET A 123 12.14 7.10 -3.17
N ALA A 124 11.11 6.34 -3.59
CA ALA A 124 10.87 4.98 -3.14
C ALA A 124 12.03 4.05 -3.50
N VAL A 125 12.53 4.13 -4.73
CA VAL A 125 13.69 3.37 -5.21
C VAL A 125 14.94 3.74 -4.41
N ALA A 126 15.19 5.03 -4.18
CA ALA A 126 16.32 5.51 -3.40
C ALA A 126 16.29 4.99 -1.96
N ARG A 127 15.12 5.03 -1.32
CA ARG A 127 14.92 4.51 0.04
C ARG A 127 15.04 2.99 0.09
N ALA A 128 14.57 2.30 -0.94
CA ALA A 128 14.57 0.85 -0.97
C ALA A 128 15.95 0.25 -1.27
N GLY A 129 16.78 0.98 -2.03
CA GLY A 129 18.01 0.42 -2.59
C GLY A 129 17.77 -0.66 -3.65
N CYS A 130 16.52 -0.80 -4.14
CA CYS A 130 16.12 -1.71 -5.21
C CYS A 130 15.18 -1.00 -6.19
N ALA A 131 15.10 -1.47 -7.43
CA ALA A 131 14.32 -0.83 -8.50
C ALA A 131 12.83 -1.23 -8.53
N ASN A 132 12.39 -2.19 -7.72
CA ASN A 132 11.00 -2.65 -7.65
C ASN A 132 10.32 -2.45 -6.28
N PRO A 133 10.34 -1.25 -5.69
CA PRO A 133 9.51 -0.98 -4.52
C PRO A 133 8.01 -1.10 -4.88
N LEU A 134 7.17 -1.21 -3.85
CA LEU A 134 5.71 -1.16 -4.00
C LEU A 134 5.19 0.21 -3.58
N ILE A 135 4.57 0.92 -4.52
CA ILE A 135 3.86 2.17 -4.25
C ILE A 135 2.39 1.86 -4.01
N LEU A 136 1.91 2.24 -2.83
CA LEU A 136 0.51 2.13 -2.42
C LEU A 136 -0.15 3.50 -2.47
N LEU A 137 -1.06 3.70 -3.43
CA LEU A 137 -1.88 4.90 -3.57
C LEU A 137 -3.22 4.69 -2.85
N ASP A 138 -3.41 5.35 -1.70
CA ASP A 138 -4.62 5.21 -0.90
C ASP A 138 -5.69 6.23 -1.28
N GLU A 139 -6.95 5.76 -1.33
CA GLU A 139 -8.15 6.58 -1.61
C GLU A 139 -8.10 7.32 -2.95
N LEU A 140 -7.71 6.58 -3.99
CA LEU A 140 -7.52 7.07 -5.35
C LEU A 140 -8.72 7.92 -5.80
N GLU A 141 -9.96 7.45 -5.63
CA GLU A 141 -11.17 8.17 -6.05
C GLU A 141 -11.29 9.62 -5.55
N LYS A 142 -10.64 9.95 -4.44
CA LYS A 142 -10.74 11.28 -3.82
C LYS A 142 -9.82 12.31 -4.46
N SER A 143 -8.85 11.93 -5.29
CA SER A 143 -8.08 12.90 -6.08
C SER A 143 -8.83 13.42 -7.33
N ALA A 144 -10.01 12.89 -7.63
CA ALA A 144 -10.80 13.27 -8.81
C ALA A 144 -11.37 14.70 -8.75
N THR A 145 -11.42 15.35 -7.59
CA THR A 145 -12.19 16.59 -7.38
C THR A 145 -11.37 17.88 -7.52
N ARG A 146 -10.06 17.82 -7.77
CA ARG A 146 -9.21 19.02 -7.85
C ARG A 146 -8.94 19.41 -9.30
N THR A 147 -9.41 20.59 -9.69
CA THR A 147 -9.20 21.22 -11.01
C THR A 147 -8.04 22.22 -11.00
N ASP A 148 -7.48 22.51 -9.82
CA ASP A 148 -6.42 23.46 -9.57
C ASP A 148 -5.08 22.75 -9.37
N ASN A 149 -4.24 22.76 -10.42
CA ASN A 149 -2.84 22.32 -10.47
C ASN A 149 -2.58 20.82 -10.70
N GLY A 150 -2.89 20.35 -11.91
CA GLY A 150 -2.52 19.00 -12.38
C GLY A 150 -3.32 17.91 -11.70
N ARG A 151 -3.92 17.00 -12.48
CA ARG A 151 -4.61 15.87 -11.85
C ARG A 151 -3.54 14.86 -11.45
N LEU A 152 -3.65 14.29 -10.25
CA LEU A 152 -2.81 13.17 -9.81
C LEU A 152 -2.71 12.05 -10.86
N TRP A 153 -3.79 11.90 -11.64
CA TRP A 153 -3.91 10.99 -12.78
C TRP A 153 -2.87 11.25 -13.86
N ASP A 154 -2.63 12.51 -14.22
CA ASP A 154 -1.75 12.89 -15.32
C ASP A 154 -0.30 12.56 -14.99
N ALA A 155 0.09 12.69 -13.71
CA ALA A 155 1.40 12.28 -13.21
C ALA A 155 1.55 10.75 -13.13
N LEU A 156 0.46 10.04 -12.81
CA LEU A 156 0.47 8.59 -12.64
C LEU A 156 0.48 7.84 -13.98
N LEU A 157 -0.29 8.27 -14.96
CA LEU A 157 -0.51 7.55 -16.24
C LEU A 157 0.79 7.11 -16.94
N PRO A 158 1.82 7.97 -17.09
CA PRO A 158 3.08 7.59 -17.74
C PRO A 158 3.87 6.52 -16.96
N MET A 159 3.60 6.34 -15.66
CA MET A 159 4.30 5.38 -14.82
C MET A 159 3.61 4.00 -14.77
N LEU A 160 2.36 3.88 -15.24
CA LEU A 160 1.59 2.64 -15.19
C LEU A 160 1.88 1.69 -16.37
N GLU A 161 2.44 2.20 -17.47
CA GLU A 161 2.80 1.39 -18.63
C GLU A 161 4.32 1.21 -18.67
N ALA A 162 4.78 -0.05 -18.80
CA ALA A 162 6.21 -0.36 -18.73
C ALA A 162 7.04 0.36 -19.80
N GLU A 163 6.48 0.58 -20.99
CA GLU A 163 7.14 1.28 -22.09
C GLU A 163 7.41 2.74 -21.74
N THR A 164 6.40 3.48 -21.26
CA THR A 164 6.55 4.88 -20.86
C THR A 164 7.32 5.04 -19.55
N ALA A 165 7.18 4.10 -18.62
CA ALA A 165 7.87 4.12 -17.34
C ALA A 165 9.38 3.90 -17.47
N ARG A 166 9.84 3.22 -18.53
CA ARG A 166 11.27 2.94 -18.77
C ARG A 166 12.10 4.19 -19.08
N THR A 167 11.47 5.20 -19.67
CA THR A 167 12.11 6.46 -20.06
C THR A 167 11.41 7.65 -19.40
N TYR A 168 10.98 7.48 -18.15
CA TYR A 168 10.27 8.53 -17.42
C TYR A 168 11.18 9.73 -17.20
N GLN A 169 10.76 10.92 -17.63
CA GLN A 169 11.53 12.15 -17.50
C GLN A 169 11.27 12.77 -16.12
N ASP A 170 12.17 12.57 -15.17
CA ASP A 170 12.02 13.11 -13.82
C ASP A 170 12.22 14.65 -13.82
N PRO A 171 11.23 15.45 -13.39
CA PRO A 171 11.33 16.92 -13.45
C PRO A 171 12.44 17.51 -12.57
N ALA A 172 12.78 16.85 -11.46
CA ALA A 172 13.78 17.34 -10.51
C ALA A 172 15.20 17.04 -11.00
N PHE A 173 15.44 15.83 -11.51
CA PHE A 173 16.74 15.46 -12.07
C PHE A 173 16.95 15.90 -13.53
N GLN A 174 15.87 16.13 -14.28
CA GLN A 174 15.88 16.46 -15.72
C GLN A 174 16.61 15.42 -16.57
N VAL A 175 16.45 14.15 -16.21
CA VAL A 175 16.99 12.98 -16.93
C VAL A 175 15.96 11.87 -16.98
N GLU A 176 16.16 10.92 -17.88
CA GLU A 176 15.37 9.70 -17.93
C GLU A 176 15.72 8.77 -16.77
N VAL A 177 14.68 8.24 -16.12
CA VAL A 177 14.77 7.22 -15.10
C VAL A 177 13.91 6.01 -15.50
N ASP A 178 14.45 4.82 -15.28
CA ASP A 178 13.71 3.58 -15.53
C ASP A 178 12.90 3.19 -14.30
N LEU A 179 11.59 3.42 -14.37
CA LEU A 179 10.61 3.07 -13.34
C LEU A 179 9.78 1.84 -13.71
N SER A 180 10.13 1.14 -14.81
CA SER A 180 9.32 0.03 -15.35
C SER A 180 9.17 -1.16 -14.39
N HIS A 181 10.05 -1.26 -13.39
CA HIS A 181 10.04 -2.31 -12.37
C HIS A 181 9.26 -1.96 -11.10
N VAL A 182 8.87 -0.69 -10.92
CA VAL A 182 8.10 -0.23 -9.76
C VAL A 182 6.71 -0.84 -9.76
N SER A 183 6.30 -1.40 -8.63
CA SER A 183 4.98 -2.01 -8.47
C SER A 183 3.95 -0.98 -8.02
N TRP A 184 2.81 -0.93 -8.70
CA TRP A 184 1.73 0.01 -8.38
C TRP A 184 0.49 -0.71 -7.85
N LEU A 185 0.07 -0.34 -6.64
CA LEU A 185 -1.17 -0.79 -6.05
C LEU A 185 -1.97 0.43 -5.58
N ALA A 186 -3.20 0.57 -6.06
CA ALA A 186 -4.09 1.63 -5.64
C ALA A 186 -5.30 1.07 -4.89
N THR A 187 -5.90 1.88 -4.03
CA THR A 187 -7.15 1.53 -3.34
C THR A 187 -8.23 2.54 -3.65
N SER A 188 -9.46 2.05 -3.81
CA SER A 188 -10.63 2.91 -3.97
C SER A 188 -11.88 2.30 -3.34
N ASN A 189 -12.82 3.15 -2.93
CA ASN A 189 -14.16 2.70 -2.53
C ASN A 189 -15.09 2.39 -3.72
N SER A 190 -14.88 3.04 -4.87
CA SER A 190 -15.67 2.86 -6.09
C SER A 190 -14.85 3.19 -7.34
N VAL A 191 -15.19 2.59 -8.47
CA VAL A 191 -14.63 3.04 -9.77
C VAL A 191 -15.30 4.32 -10.28
N GLU A 192 -16.44 4.69 -9.68
CA GLU A 192 -17.18 5.89 -10.04
C GLU A 192 -16.33 7.15 -9.82
N GLY A 193 -16.28 8.02 -10.84
CA GLY A 193 -15.46 9.23 -10.82
C GLY A 193 -13.99 9.03 -11.22
N LEU A 194 -13.51 7.78 -11.37
CA LEU A 194 -12.19 7.53 -11.92
C LEU A 194 -12.19 7.72 -13.45
N PRO A 195 -11.16 8.36 -14.02
CA PRO A 195 -11.06 8.56 -15.46
C PRO A 195 -10.81 7.22 -16.19
N GLY A 196 -11.46 7.05 -17.34
CA GLY A 196 -11.30 5.87 -18.22
C GLY A 196 -9.84 5.48 -18.49
N PRO A 197 -8.95 6.41 -18.86
CA PRO A 197 -7.53 6.10 -19.10
C PRO A 197 -6.80 5.42 -17.94
N LEU A 198 -7.21 5.64 -16.68
CA LEU A 198 -6.67 4.91 -15.53
C LEU A 198 -7.25 3.51 -15.43
N LEU A 199 -8.57 3.36 -15.62
CA LEU A 199 -9.24 2.05 -15.59
C LEU A 199 -8.74 1.12 -16.69
N ASP A 200 -8.32 1.66 -17.83
CA ASP A 200 -7.75 0.88 -18.94
C ASP A 200 -6.35 0.33 -18.62
N ARG A 201 -5.57 1.07 -17.82
CA ARG A 201 -4.18 0.71 -17.43
C ARG A 201 -4.10 -0.09 -16.14
N LEU A 202 -5.10 0.02 -15.27
CA LEU A 202 -5.16 -0.66 -13.98
C LEU A 202 -5.95 -1.96 -14.08
N ARG A 203 -5.40 -3.05 -13.57
CA ARG A 203 -6.20 -4.24 -13.29
C ARG A 203 -7.14 -3.94 -12.11
N VAL A 204 -8.44 -3.87 -12.35
CA VAL A 204 -9.43 -3.70 -11.28
C VAL A 204 -9.70 -5.04 -10.61
N LEU A 205 -9.46 -5.11 -9.29
CA LEU A 205 -9.80 -6.26 -8.46
C LEU A 205 -10.76 -5.84 -7.36
N GLU A 206 -11.87 -6.57 -7.25
CA GLU A 206 -12.79 -6.38 -6.15
C GLU A 206 -12.22 -6.97 -4.86
N MET A 207 -12.38 -6.22 -3.77
CA MET A 207 -12.08 -6.63 -2.41
C MET A 207 -13.38 -6.70 -1.61
N PRO A 208 -13.87 -7.90 -1.28
CA PRO A 208 -15.11 -8.05 -0.55
C PRO A 208 -14.96 -7.54 0.89
N ALA A 209 -16.09 -7.14 1.49
CA ALA A 209 -16.16 -6.96 2.93
C ALA A 209 -16.34 -8.33 3.62
N PRO A 210 -15.69 -8.59 4.75
CA PRO A 210 -15.97 -9.80 5.52
C PRO A 210 -17.40 -9.79 6.05
N SER A 211 -18.11 -10.90 5.90
CA SER A 211 -19.39 -11.15 6.55
C SER A 211 -19.22 -11.83 7.93
N ALA A 212 -20.32 -11.97 8.67
CA ALA A 212 -20.35 -12.63 9.98
C ALA A 212 -19.77 -14.07 9.99
N VAL A 213 -19.77 -14.77 8.85
CA VAL A 213 -19.21 -16.14 8.75
C VAL A 213 -17.69 -16.16 8.95
N HIS A 214 -17.02 -15.03 8.71
CA HIS A 214 -15.58 -14.89 8.86
C HIS A 214 -15.16 -14.49 10.27
N LEU A 215 -16.10 -14.28 11.20
CA LEU A 215 -15.81 -13.78 12.54
C LEU A 215 -14.74 -14.63 13.24
N GLU A 216 -14.97 -15.94 13.34
CA GLU A 216 -14.07 -16.85 14.06
C GLU A 216 -12.66 -16.82 13.46
N ALA A 217 -12.55 -16.90 12.12
CA ALA A 217 -11.28 -16.85 11.41
C ALA A 217 -10.56 -15.50 11.51
N LEU A 218 -11.26 -14.42 11.89
CA LEU A 218 -10.67 -13.08 12.04
C LEU A 218 -10.23 -12.79 13.47
N LEU A 219 -10.73 -13.51 14.48
CA LEU A 219 -10.39 -13.24 15.88
C LEU A 219 -8.89 -13.45 16.15
N GLU A 220 -8.36 -14.60 15.78
CA GLU A 220 -6.96 -14.94 16.00
C GLU A 220 -5.99 -13.96 15.30
N PRO A 221 -6.14 -13.62 14.01
CA PRO A 221 -5.31 -12.60 13.37
C PRO A 221 -5.42 -11.21 14.01
N ILE A 222 -6.61 -10.84 14.50
CA ILE A 222 -6.81 -9.55 15.17
C ILE A 222 -6.10 -9.55 16.53
N LEU A 223 -6.24 -10.60 17.32
CA LEU A 223 -5.55 -10.74 18.61
C LEU A 223 -4.03 -10.76 18.43
N ALA A 224 -3.53 -11.52 17.45
CA ALA A 224 -2.11 -11.54 17.12
C ALA A 224 -1.57 -10.15 16.79
N ARG A 225 -2.35 -9.35 16.06
CA ARG A 225 -1.99 -7.96 15.77
C ARG A 225 -2.04 -7.08 17.02
N ILE A 226 -3.07 -7.19 17.85
CA ILE A 226 -3.18 -6.40 19.10
C ILE A 226 -1.96 -6.69 20.00
N ALA A 227 -1.56 -7.96 20.11
CA ALA A 227 -0.38 -8.36 20.86
C ALA A 227 0.89 -7.73 20.27
N ALA A 228 1.08 -7.84 18.96
CA ALA A 228 2.22 -7.24 18.27
C ALA A 228 2.29 -5.71 18.43
N ASP A 229 1.16 -5.01 18.31
CA ASP A 229 1.05 -3.56 18.50
C ASP A 229 1.42 -3.14 19.94
N ARG A 230 1.26 -4.05 20.92
CA ARG A 230 1.62 -3.86 22.33
C ARG A 230 3.01 -4.40 22.69
N GLY A 231 3.72 -5.03 21.75
CA GLY A 231 5.00 -5.71 22.04
C GLY A 231 4.87 -6.94 22.93
N LEU A 232 3.73 -7.63 22.89
CA LEU A 232 3.42 -8.81 23.69
C LEU A 232 3.37 -10.07 22.81
N ASP A 233 3.65 -11.23 23.43
CA ASP A 233 3.26 -12.51 22.84
C ASP A 233 1.72 -12.64 22.92
N PRO A 234 1.02 -13.09 21.86
CA PRO A 234 -0.42 -13.33 21.89
C PRO A 234 -0.91 -14.18 23.06
N ALA A 235 -0.06 -15.06 23.61
CA ALA A 235 -0.36 -15.87 24.79
C ALA A 235 -0.58 -15.06 26.07
N PHE A 236 -0.11 -13.81 26.14
CA PHE A 236 -0.37 -12.91 27.28
C PHE A 236 -1.68 -12.14 27.16
N LEU A 237 -2.40 -12.24 26.03
CA LEU A 237 -3.72 -11.64 25.92
C LEU A 237 -4.77 -12.51 26.62
N PRO A 238 -5.79 -11.91 27.26
CA PRO A 238 -6.88 -12.66 27.87
C PRO A 238 -7.62 -13.50 26.84
N VAL A 239 -7.96 -14.73 27.23
CA VAL A 239 -8.73 -15.64 26.39
C VAL A 239 -10.14 -15.10 26.20
N LEU A 240 -10.57 -15.00 24.93
CA LEU A 240 -11.95 -14.69 24.58
C LEU A 240 -12.79 -15.96 24.64
N ASP A 241 -13.51 -16.16 25.75
CA ASP A 241 -14.46 -17.25 25.91
C ASP A 241 -15.72 -17.08 25.03
N GLY A 242 -16.61 -18.07 25.10
CA GLY A 242 -17.85 -18.09 24.32
C GLY A 242 -18.77 -16.88 24.57
N ASP A 243 -18.75 -16.30 25.77
CA ASP A 243 -19.55 -15.12 26.10
C ASP A 243 -18.96 -13.86 25.45
N ALA A 244 -17.64 -13.71 25.47
CA ALA A 244 -16.94 -12.63 24.76
C ALA A 244 -17.19 -12.72 23.25
N VAL A 245 -17.03 -13.91 22.66
CA VAL A 245 -17.29 -14.12 21.23
C VAL A 245 -18.75 -13.85 20.88
N SER A 246 -19.69 -14.24 21.74
CA SER A 246 -21.12 -13.95 21.57
C SER A 246 -21.44 -12.46 21.62
N LEU A 247 -20.76 -11.69 22.48
CA LEU A 247 -20.86 -10.23 22.52
C LEU A 247 -20.34 -9.60 21.22
N ILE A 248 -19.18 -10.03 20.72
CA ILE A 248 -18.62 -9.55 19.45
C ILE A 248 -19.60 -9.85 18.31
N ARG A 249 -20.14 -11.07 18.25
CA ARG A 249 -21.10 -11.51 17.23
C ARG A 249 -22.39 -10.70 17.22
N ARG A 250 -22.85 -10.24 18.40
CA ARG A 250 -23.99 -9.30 18.51
C ARG A 250 -23.61 -7.91 18.01
N GLY A 251 -22.41 -7.43 18.35
CA GLY A 251 -21.90 -6.11 17.99
C GLY A 251 -21.40 -5.95 16.56
N TRP A 252 -21.10 -7.04 15.86
CA TRP A 252 -20.55 -7.04 14.51
C TRP A 252 -21.21 -8.11 13.62
N ARG A 253 -21.91 -7.65 12.57
CA ARG A 253 -22.63 -8.51 11.61
C ARG A 253 -21.91 -8.66 10.27
N GLY A 254 -20.65 -8.24 10.19
CA GLY A 254 -19.89 -8.08 8.95
C GLY A 254 -19.63 -6.62 8.58
N GLY A 255 -18.90 -6.42 7.48
CA GLY A 255 -18.51 -5.11 6.97
C GLY A 255 -17.12 -4.70 7.45
N SER A 256 -17.07 -3.61 8.21
CA SER A 256 -15.79 -2.96 8.56
C SER A 256 -14.95 -3.77 9.55
N ILE A 257 -13.73 -4.13 9.15
CA ILE A 257 -12.73 -4.79 10.02
C ILE A 257 -12.22 -3.84 11.08
N ARG A 258 -12.16 -2.54 10.76
CA ARG A 258 -11.81 -1.51 11.74
C ARG A 258 -12.81 -1.50 12.90
N ARG A 259 -14.10 -1.70 12.62
CA ARG A 259 -15.13 -1.83 13.66
C ARG A 259 -14.94 -3.11 14.47
N LEU A 260 -14.71 -4.25 13.82
CA LEU A 260 -14.46 -5.53 14.50
C LEU A 260 -13.24 -5.42 15.43
N THR A 261 -12.13 -4.90 14.92
CA THR A 261 -10.90 -4.63 15.66
C THR A 261 -11.16 -3.85 16.95
N ARG A 262 -11.88 -2.72 16.87
CA ARG A 262 -12.17 -1.90 18.05
C ARG A 262 -13.01 -2.64 19.09
N LEU A 263 -13.94 -3.49 18.65
CA LEU A 263 -14.73 -4.31 19.57
C LEU A 263 -13.86 -5.35 20.29
N VAL A 264 -12.94 -5.99 19.57
CA VAL A 264 -11.99 -6.94 20.15
C VAL A 264 -11.05 -6.23 21.14
N GLU A 265 -10.46 -5.10 20.74
CA GLU A 265 -9.58 -4.28 21.61
C GLU A 265 -10.28 -3.84 22.90
N ALA A 266 -11.53 -3.39 22.81
CA ALA A 266 -12.33 -3.01 23.97
C ALA A 266 -12.57 -4.18 24.92
N LEU A 267 -12.86 -5.38 24.39
CA LEU A 267 -13.08 -6.58 25.22
C LEU A 267 -11.79 -7.09 25.87
N VAL A 268 -10.68 -7.09 25.13
CA VAL A 268 -9.35 -7.42 25.68
C VAL A 268 -9.04 -6.50 26.85
N THR A 269 -9.20 -5.19 26.66
CA THR A 269 -8.91 -4.17 27.69
C THR A 269 -9.82 -4.32 28.93
N ALA A 270 -11.11 -4.61 28.72
CA ALA A 270 -12.04 -4.83 29.81
C ALA A 270 -11.68 -6.08 30.64
N ARG A 271 -11.23 -7.16 30.01
CA ARG A 271 -10.83 -8.39 30.69
C ARG A 271 -9.54 -8.22 31.50
N GLU A 272 -8.52 -7.59 30.91
CA GLU A 272 -7.27 -7.25 31.62
C GLU A 272 -7.55 -6.43 32.90
N THR A 273 -8.50 -5.50 32.82
CA THR A 273 -8.91 -4.68 33.99
C THR A 273 -9.60 -5.51 35.07
N LEU A 274 -10.36 -6.53 34.71
CA LEU A 274 -11.04 -7.42 35.66
C LEU A 274 -10.07 -8.41 36.30
N GLU A 275 -9.12 -8.94 35.53
CA GLU A 275 -8.08 -9.87 36.02
C GLU A 275 -7.10 -9.17 36.97
N THR A 276 -6.76 -7.90 36.73
CA THR A 276 -5.88 -7.11 37.62
C THR A 276 -6.54 -6.74 38.96
N ARG A 277 -7.87 -6.84 39.07
CA ARG A 277 -8.65 -6.48 40.28
C ARG A 277 -8.96 -7.68 41.18
N GLN A 278 -8.58 -8.89 40.78
CA GLN A 278 -8.69 -10.12 41.58
C GLN A 278 -7.32 -10.47 42.17
#